data_AF-A0A7V3L4H8-F1
#
_entry.id   AF-A0A7V3L4H8-F1
#
_cell.length_a   1.000
_cell.length_b   1.000
_cell.length_c   1.000
_cell.angle_alpha   90.00
_cell.angle_beta   90.00
_cell.angle_gamma   90.00
#
_symmetry.space_group_name_H-M   'P 1'
#
loop_
_entity.id
_entity.type
_entity.pdbx_description
1 polymer ?
#
loop_
_entity_poly.entity_id
_entity_poly.type
_entity_poly.pdbx_seq_one_letter_code
_entity_poly.pdbx_strand_id
1 'polypeptide(L)'
;MSETAIKRSDDFLRIADQFKLGALLTESSHPVTANLSEVAKKDIKAALQLLFQVDEDVVRKYQEFSQTTRASDIADTIVSALRSGGKVFFTGCGSTGRLSIQLVSIWRDFWQKLRKASPENAELADAMENRTFSVMAGGDFALIKAVEGFEDFAEFGKKQIGDLGVAKGDIVFAITEGGETSFVIGTAWKGVEVGAKVYFVYNNPDDILVKTVERSRQVIEDPRIEKINLTTGPMAITGSTRMQATTIQLCVLLTVLEIVVRRLTWQLDPTTVPAEFLSALNEMHSNLRSEKVLSALAGLVSLEESVYRHGKKNNYFANRFGIDVLTDTTERSPTFCTPPFRKFDDTTAAESWAFLYVPYPDSETAWRHILKREPQCVQWTEDEVRKMVGEEKAAHQYEIIKRIGVEDLMRFRIGLNGIPDRPLGPGDSAVAIVDETERDELLCEGGFFRTQLERARSAGAERGLIYFGRSESIPEAASFCREWDPECKAVLVPVPDSSLLLDGVTRAGVKMLLNALSTCTMVRLGRVMGNYMIWVVPSNLKLIDRSTRYISQLTGLSYEEANRLLFESIEYIEPRWKADQAYPPVVGLSVIRHRYKLSNEEAEQRLWQEIGL
;
A
#
# COMPACT_ATOMS: atom_id res chain seq x y z
N MET A 1 -3.11 10.51 37.88
CA MET A 1 -3.14 9.17 37.26
C MET A 1 -3.97 8.24 38.13
N SER A 2 -4.78 7.36 37.56
CA SER A 2 -5.42 6.27 38.31
C SER A 2 -4.41 5.15 38.61
N GLU A 3 -4.66 4.35 39.66
CA GLU A 3 -3.85 3.16 39.94
C GLU A 3 -3.89 2.13 38.81
N THR A 4 -5.03 2.02 38.12
CA THR A 4 -5.22 1.10 36.98
C THR A 4 -4.34 1.45 35.79
N ALA A 5 -4.28 2.73 35.40
CA ALA A 5 -3.45 3.18 34.29
C ALA A 5 -1.95 3.00 34.58
N ILE A 6 -1.53 3.29 35.82
CA ILE A 6 -0.14 3.06 36.27
C ILE A 6 0.21 1.58 36.16
N LYS A 7 -0.64 0.70 36.71
CA LYS A 7 -0.39 -0.75 36.66
C LYS A 7 -0.28 -1.27 35.24
N ARG A 8 -1.18 -0.88 34.33
CA ARG A 8 -1.13 -1.30 32.92
C ARG A 8 0.13 -0.81 32.21
N SER A 9 0.56 0.42 32.50
CA SER A 9 1.82 0.97 31.99
C SER A 9 3.01 0.18 32.50
N ASP A 10 3.10 -0.08 33.82
CA ASP A 10 4.19 -0.86 34.41
C ASP A 10 4.21 -2.30 33.88
N ASP A 11 3.04 -2.92 33.67
CA ASP A 11 2.91 -4.26 33.06
C ASP A 11 3.47 -4.28 31.63
N PHE A 12 3.17 -3.27 30.82
CA PHE A 12 3.71 -3.14 29.47
C PHE A 12 5.22 -2.87 29.48
N LEU A 13 5.69 -1.91 30.29
CA LEU A 13 7.10 -1.52 30.36
C LEU A 13 8.01 -2.70 30.76
N ARG A 14 7.52 -3.64 31.57
CA ARG A 14 8.24 -4.88 31.93
C ARG A 14 8.53 -5.80 30.73
N ILE A 15 7.75 -5.72 29.66
CA ILE A 15 7.89 -6.57 28.46
C ILE A 15 8.20 -5.78 27.18
N ALA A 16 8.26 -4.45 27.26
CA ALA A 16 8.35 -3.57 26.09
C ALA A 16 9.56 -3.87 25.20
N ASP A 17 10.69 -4.28 25.79
CA ASP A 17 11.93 -4.59 25.04
C ASP A 17 11.76 -5.73 24.03
N GLN A 18 10.75 -6.60 24.20
CA GLN A 18 10.44 -7.67 23.25
C GLN A 18 9.73 -7.18 21.98
N PHE A 19 9.25 -5.94 21.97
CA PHE A 19 8.41 -5.37 20.91
C PHE A 19 8.85 -3.98 20.45
N LYS A 20 9.98 -3.46 20.96
CA LYS A 20 10.56 -2.18 20.57
C LYS A 20 11.17 -2.26 19.17
N LEU A 21 10.42 -1.77 18.19
CA LEU A 21 10.90 -1.61 16.81
C LEU A 21 11.46 -0.22 16.53
N GLY A 22 11.54 0.66 17.53
CA GLY A 22 11.98 2.05 17.37
C GLY A 22 13.45 2.23 16.92
N ALA A 23 14.27 1.18 17.00
CA ALA A 23 15.63 1.20 16.46
C ALA A 23 15.67 1.03 14.94
N LEU A 24 14.58 0.56 14.32
CA LEU A 24 14.50 0.37 12.88
C LEU A 24 14.43 1.73 12.16
N LEU A 25 15.16 1.86 11.07
CA LEU A 25 15.19 3.08 10.27
C LEU A 25 13.81 3.38 9.67
N THR A 26 13.07 2.36 9.27
CA THR A 26 11.68 2.49 8.77
C THR A 26 10.70 3.04 9.80
N GLU A 27 11.01 2.94 11.10
CA GLU A 27 10.22 3.46 12.23
C GLU A 27 10.69 4.83 12.73
N SER A 28 11.75 5.38 12.13
CA SER A 28 12.29 6.69 12.48
C SER A 28 11.64 7.82 11.68
N SER A 29 11.77 9.06 12.16
CA SER A 29 11.20 10.24 11.51
C SER A 29 12.13 10.77 10.41
N HIS A 30 11.52 11.14 9.29
CA HIS A 30 12.25 11.73 8.18
C HIS A 30 12.45 13.24 8.39
N PRO A 31 13.68 13.78 8.30
CA PRO A 31 13.94 15.18 8.61
C PRO A 31 13.28 16.16 7.65
N VAL A 32 13.16 15.82 6.36
CA VAL A 32 12.52 16.70 5.34
C VAL A 32 11.05 16.97 5.65
N THR A 33 10.34 16.01 6.24
CA THR A 33 8.90 16.11 6.51
C THR A 33 8.60 16.35 7.99
N ALA A 34 9.60 16.65 8.82
CA ALA A 34 9.41 16.79 10.27
C ALA A 34 8.29 17.77 10.67
N ASN A 35 8.05 18.82 9.87
CA ASN A 35 7.01 19.82 10.03
C ASN A 35 5.90 19.73 8.96
N LEU A 36 5.68 18.55 8.37
CA LEU A 36 4.76 18.37 7.24
C LEU A 36 3.34 18.83 7.56
N SER A 37 2.83 18.54 8.76
CA SER A 37 1.49 18.97 9.17
C SER A 37 1.33 20.49 9.21
N GLU A 38 2.35 21.20 9.66
CA GLU A 38 2.39 22.66 9.76
C GLU A 38 2.50 23.31 8.38
N VAL A 39 3.27 22.69 7.47
CA VAL A 39 3.39 23.12 6.08
C VAL A 39 2.06 22.91 5.35
N ALA A 40 1.47 21.72 5.44
CA ALA A 40 0.20 21.39 4.80
C ALA A 40 -0.95 22.30 5.27
N LYS A 41 -0.94 22.72 6.54
CA LYS A 41 -1.91 23.69 7.07
C LYS A 41 -1.90 25.02 6.30
N LYS A 42 -0.72 25.46 5.84
CA LYS A 42 -0.51 26.75 5.17
C LYS A 42 -0.53 26.64 3.64
N ASP A 43 0.09 25.61 3.10
CA ASP A 43 0.27 25.42 1.66
C ASP A 43 0.34 23.92 1.33
N ILE A 44 -0.73 23.43 0.70
CA ILE A 44 -0.86 22.04 0.25
C ILE A 44 0.21 21.70 -0.80
N LYS A 45 0.50 22.62 -1.71
CA LYS A 45 1.47 22.42 -2.78
C LYS A 45 2.88 22.25 -2.20
N ALA A 46 3.25 23.08 -1.22
CA ALA A 46 4.52 22.94 -0.50
C ALA A 46 4.60 21.61 0.27
N ALA A 47 3.51 21.14 0.87
CA ALA A 47 3.48 19.84 1.53
C ALA A 47 3.66 18.68 0.54
N LEU A 48 3.01 18.72 -0.62
CA LEU A 48 3.22 17.76 -1.71
C LEU A 48 4.67 17.75 -2.19
N GLN A 49 5.29 18.94 -2.33
CA GLN A 49 6.70 19.05 -2.67
C GLN A 49 7.61 18.34 -1.66
N LEU A 50 7.33 18.46 -0.35
CA LEU A 50 8.08 17.72 0.68
C LEU A 50 7.90 16.21 0.55
N LEU A 51 6.69 15.73 0.28
CA LEU A 51 6.43 14.30 0.10
C LEU A 51 7.21 13.73 -1.09
N PHE A 52 7.16 14.40 -2.25
CA PHE A 52 7.94 13.98 -3.41
C PHE A 52 9.45 14.19 -3.23
N GLN A 53 9.88 15.15 -2.40
CA GLN A 53 11.30 15.30 -2.07
C GLN A 53 11.82 14.06 -1.32
N VAL A 54 11.04 13.45 -0.43
CA VAL A 54 11.45 12.19 0.22
C VAL A 54 11.53 11.03 -0.77
N ASP A 55 10.72 11.04 -1.84
CA ASP A 55 10.82 10.04 -2.91
C ASP A 55 12.15 10.11 -3.70
N GLU A 56 12.97 11.17 -3.54
CA GLU A 56 14.36 11.18 -4.02
C GLU A 56 15.18 10.03 -3.42
N ASP A 57 14.86 9.56 -2.21
CA ASP A 57 15.52 8.41 -1.60
C ASP A 57 15.25 7.10 -2.36
N VAL A 58 14.07 6.97 -2.97
CA VAL A 58 13.76 5.84 -3.86
C VAL A 58 14.63 5.89 -5.11
N VAL A 59 14.73 7.07 -5.74
CA VAL A 59 15.54 7.27 -6.95
C VAL A 59 17.01 6.99 -6.66
N ARG A 60 17.54 7.55 -5.56
CA ARG A 60 18.91 7.33 -5.09
C ARG A 60 19.19 5.85 -4.83
N LYS A 61 18.30 5.17 -4.11
CA LYS A 61 18.48 3.74 -3.83
C LYS A 61 18.40 2.89 -5.10
N TYR A 62 17.53 3.25 -6.02
CA TYR A 62 17.44 2.58 -7.32
C TYR A 62 18.71 2.79 -8.16
N GLN A 63 19.27 4.00 -8.16
CA GLN A 63 20.54 4.30 -8.83
C GLN A 63 21.67 3.41 -8.31
N GLU A 64 21.83 3.30 -6.98
CA GLU A 64 22.80 2.39 -6.35
C GLU A 64 22.61 0.95 -6.83
N PHE A 65 21.36 0.46 -6.84
CA PHE A 65 21.06 -0.91 -7.27
C PHE A 65 21.35 -1.12 -8.77
N SER A 66 20.97 -0.17 -9.62
CA SER A 66 21.09 -0.25 -11.08
C SER A 66 22.55 -0.26 -11.58
N GLN A 67 23.49 0.20 -10.76
CA GLN A 67 24.92 0.21 -11.07
C GLN A 67 25.60 -1.15 -10.77
N THR A 68 24.87 -2.09 -10.17
CA THR A 68 25.36 -3.44 -9.88
C THR A 68 24.90 -4.46 -10.92
N THR A 69 25.50 -5.65 -10.94
CA THR A 69 25.04 -6.77 -11.78
C THR A 69 23.84 -7.52 -11.19
N ARG A 70 23.41 -7.17 -9.96
CA ARG A 70 22.41 -7.91 -9.17
C ARG A 70 21.13 -8.20 -9.96
N ALA A 71 20.59 -7.20 -10.67
CA ALA A 71 19.37 -7.36 -11.45
C ALA A 71 19.51 -8.44 -12.52
N SER A 72 20.63 -8.42 -13.25
CA SER A 72 20.95 -9.41 -14.28
C SER A 72 21.13 -10.81 -13.69
N ASP A 73 21.90 -10.93 -12.60
CA ASP A 73 22.20 -12.21 -11.95
C ASP A 73 20.93 -12.90 -11.41
N ILE A 74 20.04 -12.12 -10.80
CA ILE A 74 18.73 -12.58 -10.33
C ILE A 74 17.87 -13.00 -11.53
N ALA A 75 17.83 -12.18 -12.58
CA ALA A 75 17.06 -12.50 -13.78
C ALA A 75 17.58 -13.77 -14.49
N ASP A 76 18.89 -14.01 -14.52
CA ASP A 76 19.48 -15.23 -15.08
C ASP A 76 19.05 -16.46 -14.29
N THR A 77 19.02 -16.34 -12.96
CA THR A 77 18.53 -17.39 -12.06
C THR A 77 17.05 -17.68 -12.31
N ILE A 78 16.21 -16.65 -12.47
CA ILE A 78 14.79 -16.81 -12.79
C ILE A 78 14.61 -17.47 -14.17
N VAL A 79 15.30 -16.98 -15.20
CA VAL A 79 15.19 -17.54 -16.57
C VAL A 79 15.58 -19.02 -16.58
N SER A 80 16.64 -19.39 -15.87
CA SER A 80 17.05 -20.80 -15.72
C SER A 80 15.98 -21.66 -15.06
N ALA A 81 15.38 -21.18 -13.97
CA ALA A 81 14.30 -21.87 -13.28
C ALA A 81 13.06 -22.03 -14.18
N LEU A 82 12.62 -20.95 -14.83
CA LEU A 82 11.47 -20.97 -15.74
C LEU A 82 11.66 -21.92 -16.93
N ARG A 83 12.85 -21.92 -17.56
CA ARG A 83 13.19 -22.86 -18.64
C ARG A 83 13.21 -24.31 -18.18
N SER A 84 13.50 -24.54 -16.91
CA SER A 84 13.46 -25.87 -16.28
C SER A 84 12.06 -26.25 -15.78
N GLY A 85 11.04 -25.43 -16.06
CA GLY A 85 9.64 -25.67 -15.65
C GLY A 85 9.31 -25.22 -14.22
N GLY A 86 10.22 -24.52 -13.54
CA GLY A 86 10.01 -23.95 -12.22
C GLY A 86 9.05 -22.76 -12.22
N LYS A 87 8.71 -22.30 -11.02
CA LYS A 87 7.78 -21.20 -10.73
C LYS A 87 8.50 -20.09 -9.96
N VAL A 88 7.91 -18.89 -9.96
CA VAL A 88 8.35 -17.75 -9.16
C VAL A 88 7.24 -17.33 -8.21
N PHE A 89 7.54 -17.25 -6.91
CA PHE A 89 6.61 -16.84 -5.87
C PHE A 89 7.02 -15.46 -5.34
N PHE A 90 6.11 -14.50 -5.35
CA PHE A 90 6.25 -13.23 -4.66
C PHE A 90 5.37 -13.28 -3.41
N THR A 91 5.95 -13.02 -2.23
CA THR A 91 5.21 -13.13 -0.97
C THR A 91 5.32 -11.85 -0.17
N GLY A 92 4.28 -11.49 0.58
CA GLY A 92 4.29 -10.29 1.41
C GLY A 92 3.07 -10.18 2.31
N CYS A 93 3.03 -9.10 3.10
CA CYS A 93 1.88 -8.73 3.91
C CYS A 93 1.53 -7.26 3.74
N GLY A 94 0.28 -6.87 3.94
CA GLY A 94 -0.13 -5.47 3.80
C GLY A 94 0.29 -4.90 2.44
N SER A 95 1.12 -3.87 2.44
CA SER A 95 1.58 -3.21 1.22
C SER A 95 2.49 -4.10 0.38
N THR A 96 3.43 -4.85 0.97
CA THR A 96 4.21 -5.88 0.25
C THR A 96 3.36 -7.04 -0.27
N GLY A 97 2.30 -7.39 0.45
CA GLY A 97 1.32 -8.39 0.01
C GLY A 97 0.60 -7.94 -1.26
N ARG A 98 0.11 -6.70 -1.29
CA ARG A 98 -0.53 -6.10 -2.48
C ARG A 98 0.46 -5.89 -3.63
N LEU A 99 1.70 -5.51 -3.32
CA LEU A 99 2.80 -5.49 -4.29
C LEU A 99 2.99 -6.87 -4.94
N SER A 100 2.95 -7.96 -4.17
CA SER A 100 3.10 -9.30 -4.73
C SER A 100 1.98 -9.65 -5.73
N ILE A 101 0.73 -9.28 -5.44
CA ILE A 101 -0.39 -9.44 -6.36
C ILE A 101 -0.21 -8.54 -7.59
N GLN A 102 0.25 -7.30 -7.40
CA GLN A 102 0.50 -6.37 -8.50
C GLN A 102 1.57 -6.89 -9.47
N LEU A 103 2.69 -7.40 -8.97
CA LEU A 103 3.76 -7.98 -9.80
C LEU A 103 3.26 -9.15 -10.63
N VAL A 104 2.47 -10.04 -10.04
CA VAL A 104 1.86 -11.18 -10.74
C VAL A 104 0.83 -10.71 -11.77
N SER A 105 -0.01 -9.73 -11.44
CA SER A 105 -0.98 -9.17 -12.38
C SER A 105 -0.28 -8.52 -13.58
N ILE A 106 0.79 -7.74 -13.36
CA ILE A 106 1.60 -7.14 -14.44
C ILE A 106 2.24 -8.23 -15.32
N TRP A 107 2.84 -9.26 -14.72
CA TRP A 107 3.41 -10.39 -15.46
C TRP A 107 2.37 -11.06 -16.36
N ARG A 108 1.19 -11.38 -15.81
CA ARG A 108 0.13 -12.05 -16.55
C ARG A 108 -0.44 -11.17 -17.65
N ASP A 109 -0.68 -9.89 -17.36
CA ASP A 109 -1.16 -8.92 -18.35
C ASP A 109 -0.22 -8.82 -19.56
N PHE A 110 1.10 -8.82 -19.34
CA PHE A 110 2.09 -8.86 -20.42
C PHE A 110 1.91 -10.09 -21.32
N TRP A 111 1.88 -11.31 -20.75
CA TRP A 111 1.73 -12.53 -21.55
C TRP A 111 0.37 -12.62 -22.25
N GLN A 112 -0.70 -12.19 -21.58
CA GLN A 112 -2.05 -12.14 -22.19
C GLN A 112 -2.09 -11.17 -23.38
N LYS A 113 -1.44 -10.00 -23.27
CA LYS A 113 -1.31 -9.03 -24.36
C LYS A 113 -0.42 -9.56 -25.49
N LEU A 114 0.72 -10.17 -25.16
CA LEU A 114 1.63 -10.75 -26.14
C LEU A 114 0.94 -11.85 -26.96
N ARG A 115 0.19 -12.76 -26.31
CA ARG A 115 -0.62 -13.78 -26.97
C ARG A 115 -1.62 -13.18 -27.97
N LYS A 116 -2.24 -12.06 -27.61
CA LYS A 116 -3.21 -11.36 -28.48
C LYS A 116 -2.54 -10.64 -29.64
N ALA A 117 -1.39 -10.01 -29.39
CA ALA A 117 -0.68 -9.19 -30.38
C ALA A 117 0.17 -10.00 -31.37
N SER A 118 0.73 -11.12 -30.91
CA SER A 118 1.67 -11.97 -31.64
C SER A 118 1.27 -13.44 -31.53
N PRO A 119 0.38 -13.95 -32.41
CA PRO A 119 -0.04 -15.35 -32.40
C PRO A 119 1.12 -16.35 -32.47
N GLU A 120 2.25 -15.99 -33.08
CA GLU A 120 3.49 -16.77 -33.12
C GLU A 120 4.12 -16.99 -31.73
N ASN A 121 3.84 -16.11 -30.77
CA ASN A 121 4.29 -16.21 -29.38
C ASN A 121 3.23 -16.81 -28.45
N ALA A 122 2.10 -17.29 -28.97
CA ALA A 122 0.99 -17.79 -28.15
C ALA A 122 1.39 -18.98 -27.26
N GLU A 123 2.14 -19.94 -27.80
CA GLU A 123 2.61 -21.11 -27.04
C GLU A 123 3.55 -20.71 -25.89
N LEU A 124 4.48 -19.77 -26.15
CA LEU A 124 5.37 -19.22 -25.12
C LEU A 124 4.56 -18.47 -24.05
N ALA A 125 3.60 -17.65 -24.48
CA ALA A 125 2.74 -16.90 -23.56
C ALA A 125 1.92 -17.83 -22.65
N ASP A 126 1.32 -18.89 -23.20
CA ASP A 126 0.59 -19.90 -22.42
C ASP A 126 1.50 -20.62 -21.42
N ALA A 127 2.72 -20.94 -21.84
CA ALA A 127 3.71 -21.60 -20.99
C ALA A 127 4.20 -20.71 -19.83
N MET A 128 4.25 -19.39 -20.04
CA MET A 128 4.83 -18.42 -19.09
C MET A 128 3.81 -17.68 -18.23
N GLU A 129 2.58 -17.45 -18.71
CA GLU A 129 1.54 -16.70 -17.98
C GLU A 129 1.33 -17.27 -16.55
N ASN A 130 1.31 -18.59 -16.43
CA ASN A 130 1.05 -19.32 -15.17
C ASN A 130 2.31 -19.70 -14.38
N ARG A 131 3.40 -18.95 -14.54
CA ARG A 131 4.68 -19.22 -13.84
C ARG A 131 4.96 -18.32 -12.66
N THR A 132 4.16 -17.29 -12.42
CA THR A 132 4.29 -16.40 -11.27
C THR A 132 3.09 -16.53 -10.34
N PHE A 133 3.34 -16.47 -9.03
CA PHE A 133 2.35 -16.66 -7.99
C PHE A 133 2.52 -15.63 -6.88
N SER A 134 1.41 -15.15 -6.32
CA SER A 134 1.38 -14.18 -5.23
C SER A 134 0.97 -14.90 -3.93
N VAL A 135 1.71 -14.66 -2.85
CA VAL A 135 1.40 -15.18 -1.51
C VAL A 135 1.23 -14.01 -0.55
N MET A 136 0.02 -13.47 -0.54
CA MET A 136 -0.38 -12.39 0.36
C MET A 136 -0.97 -12.97 1.64
N ALA A 137 -0.52 -12.52 2.82
CA ALA A 137 -1.18 -12.85 4.08
C ALA A 137 -2.67 -12.51 4.03
N GLY A 138 -3.54 -13.52 4.17
CA GLY A 138 -5.00 -13.39 4.03
C GLY A 138 -5.54 -13.63 2.61
N GLY A 139 -4.68 -13.96 1.65
CA GLY A 139 -5.06 -14.23 0.25
C GLY A 139 -5.56 -12.99 -0.50
N ASP A 140 -6.22 -13.20 -1.65
CA ASP A 140 -6.70 -12.09 -2.47
C ASP A 140 -7.75 -11.22 -1.76
N PHE A 141 -8.44 -11.73 -0.74
CA PHE A 141 -9.31 -10.91 0.12
C PHE A 141 -8.56 -9.72 0.73
N ALA A 142 -7.31 -9.95 1.13
CA ALA A 142 -6.53 -8.93 1.79
C ALA A 142 -6.19 -7.75 0.87
N LEU A 143 -6.35 -7.89 -0.45
CA LEU A 143 -6.21 -6.79 -1.42
C LEU A 143 -7.19 -5.64 -1.12
N ILE A 144 -8.42 -5.94 -0.69
CA ILE A 144 -9.48 -4.94 -0.45
C ILE A 144 -9.71 -4.58 1.02
N LYS A 145 -9.30 -5.45 1.95
CA LYS A 145 -9.44 -5.19 3.39
C LYS A 145 -8.32 -5.86 4.17
N ALA A 146 -7.61 -5.11 5.01
CA ALA A 146 -6.56 -5.65 5.86
C ALA A 146 -7.08 -6.77 6.79
N VAL A 147 -6.28 -7.83 6.96
CA VAL A 147 -6.58 -8.97 7.84
C VAL A 147 -5.62 -8.91 9.02
N GLU A 148 -5.99 -8.15 10.05
CA GLU A 148 -5.12 -7.90 11.22
C GLU A 148 -4.77 -9.19 11.97
N GLY A 149 -3.52 -9.28 12.44
CA GLY A 149 -3.01 -10.41 13.22
C GLY A 149 -2.68 -11.67 12.42
N PHE A 150 -3.12 -11.79 11.16
CA PHE A 150 -2.80 -12.94 10.31
C PHE A 150 -1.29 -13.02 10.00
N GLU A 151 -0.64 -11.86 9.89
CA GLU A 151 0.78 -11.71 9.56
C GLU A 151 1.75 -12.16 10.65
N ASP A 152 1.25 -12.34 11.88
CA ASP A 152 2.07 -12.64 13.05
C ASP A 152 2.50 -14.12 13.11
N PHE A 153 1.94 -14.98 12.25
CA PHE A 153 2.18 -16.43 12.24
C PHE A 153 3.06 -16.88 11.07
N ALA A 154 4.27 -17.35 11.36
CA ALA A 154 5.16 -17.93 10.34
C ALA A 154 4.59 -19.21 9.71
N GLU A 155 3.91 -20.04 10.49
CA GLU A 155 3.30 -21.28 10.00
C GLU A 155 2.18 -21.03 8.97
N PHE A 156 1.45 -19.90 9.07
CA PHE A 156 0.49 -19.49 8.03
C PHE A 156 1.20 -19.19 6.71
N GLY A 157 2.35 -18.52 6.75
CA GLY A 157 3.19 -18.28 5.58
C GLY A 157 3.65 -19.58 4.93
N LYS A 158 4.17 -20.52 5.74
CA LYS A 158 4.60 -21.85 5.26
C LYS A 158 3.46 -22.63 4.62
N LYS A 159 2.28 -22.64 5.25
CA LYS A 159 1.08 -23.31 4.72
C LYS A 159 0.65 -22.70 3.40
N GLN A 160 0.51 -21.38 3.33
CA GLN A 160 -0.06 -20.73 2.16
C GLN A 160 0.81 -20.86 0.91
N ILE A 161 2.14 -20.69 1.03
CA ILE A 161 3.04 -20.95 -0.10
C ILE A 161 3.12 -22.45 -0.43
N GLY A 162 3.00 -23.31 0.59
CA GLY A 162 2.92 -24.77 0.42
C GLY A 162 1.69 -25.22 -0.37
N ASP A 163 0.53 -24.63 -0.10
CA ASP A 163 -0.74 -24.92 -0.79
C ASP A 163 -0.71 -24.57 -2.28
N LEU A 164 0.13 -23.60 -2.67
CA LEU A 164 0.39 -23.25 -4.07
C LEU A 164 1.42 -24.19 -4.74
N GLY A 165 1.93 -25.17 -4.00
CA GLY A 165 2.83 -26.19 -4.50
C GLY A 165 4.21 -25.66 -4.85
N VAL A 166 4.81 -24.85 -3.95
CA VAL A 166 6.23 -24.52 -4.03
C VAL A 166 7.08 -25.79 -3.91
N ALA A 167 8.06 -25.92 -4.78
CA ALA A 167 8.87 -27.12 -4.92
C ALA A 167 10.35 -26.78 -5.18
N LYS A 168 11.17 -27.83 -5.24
CA LYS A 168 12.59 -27.72 -5.59
C LYS A 168 12.75 -27.11 -6.98
N GLY A 169 13.68 -26.16 -7.11
CA GLY A 169 13.96 -25.48 -8.38
C GLY A 169 13.08 -24.26 -8.66
N ASP A 170 12.10 -23.98 -7.79
CA ASP A 170 11.34 -22.73 -7.82
C ASP A 170 12.15 -21.56 -7.24
N ILE A 171 11.65 -20.34 -7.45
CA ILE A 171 12.19 -19.10 -6.88
C ILE A 171 11.17 -18.51 -5.90
N VAL A 172 11.61 -18.08 -4.73
CA VAL A 172 10.78 -17.39 -3.72
C VAL A 172 11.38 -16.03 -3.40
N PHE A 173 10.63 -14.97 -3.69
CA PHE A 173 10.86 -13.62 -3.19
C PHE A 173 10.02 -13.41 -1.93
N ALA A 174 10.68 -13.51 -0.77
CA ALA A 174 10.11 -13.19 0.52
C ALA A 174 10.27 -11.68 0.77
N ILE A 175 9.21 -10.91 0.51
CA ILE A 175 9.22 -9.44 0.50
C ILE A 175 8.58 -8.91 1.78
N THR A 176 9.32 -8.13 2.56
CA THR A 176 8.84 -7.50 3.80
C THR A 176 9.44 -6.10 3.86
N GLU A 177 8.68 -5.08 4.24
CA GLU A 177 9.23 -3.72 4.31
C GLU A 177 10.26 -3.60 5.43
N GLY A 178 9.87 -4.01 6.64
CA GLY A 178 10.71 -3.88 7.83
C GLY A 178 11.83 -4.92 7.92
N GLY A 179 11.65 -6.12 7.35
CA GLY A 179 12.59 -7.23 7.52
C GLY A 179 12.20 -8.20 8.66
N GLU A 180 11.08 -7.97 9.33
CA GLU A 180 10.67 -8.73 10.52
C GLU A 180 9.30 -9.40 10.42
N THR A 181 8.57 -9.35 9.29
CA THR A 181 7.22 -9.92 9.24
C THR A 181 7.22 -11.45 9.37
N SER A 182 6.61 -12.00 10.43
CA SER A 182 6.62 -13.45 10.72
C SER A 182 6.10 -14.31 9.57
N PHE A 183 4.96 -13.93 8.97
CA PHE A 183 4.38 -14.64 7.82
C PHE A 183 5.39 -14.76 6.66
N VAL A 184 6.05 -13.66 6.30
CA VAL A 184 7.03 -13.60 5.20
C VAL A 184 8.29 -14.40 5.53
N ILE A 185 8.74 -14.37 6.78
CA ILE A 185 9.83 -15.24 7.24
C ILE A 185 9.43 -16.73 7.11
N GLY A 186 8.17 -17.05 7.39
CA GLY A 186 7.61 -18.38 7.17
C GLY A 186 7.68 -18.82 5.70
N THR A 187 7.33 -17.95 4.75
CA THR A 187 7.43 -18.29 3.32
C THR A 187 8.88 -18.50 2.88
N ALA A 188 9.82 -17.70 3.39
CA ALA A 188 11.25 -17.89 3.17
C ALA A 188 11.72 -19.26 3.65
N TRP A 189 11.37 -19.65 4.89
CA TRP A 189 11.72 -20.96 5.43
C TRP A 189 11.12 -22.11 4.62
N LYS A 190 9.85 -21.98 4.20
CA LYS A 190 9.24 -23.02 3.36
C LYS A 190 9.98 -23.19 2.03
N GLY A 191 10.41 -22.09 1.41
CA GLY A 191 11.23 -22.13 0.20
C GLY A 191 12.54 -22.88 0.42
N VAL A 192 13.25 -22.61 1.53
CA VAL A 192 14.48 -23.32 1.90
C VAL A 192 14.22 -24.81 2.14
N GLU A 193 13.17 -25.15 2.89
CA GLU A 193 12.79 -26.54 3.22
C GLU A 193 12.59 -27.40 1.96
N VAL A 194 11.96 -26.86 0.92
CA VAL A 194 11.69 -27.60 -0.33
C VAL A 194 12.83 -27.52 -1.35
N GLY A 195 13.88 -26.74 -1.09
CA GLY A 195 15.00 -26.55 -2.01
C GLY A 195 14.72 -25.57 -3.15
N ALA A 196 13.86 -24.57 -2.93
CA ALA A 196 13.73 -23.41 -3.80
C ALA A 196 14.87 -22.41 -3.57
N LYS A 197 15.18 -21.58 -4.57
CA LYS A 197 16.06 -20.42 -4.37
C LYS A 197 15.29 -19.31 -3.68
N VAL A 198 15.76 -18.85 -2.54
CA VAL A 198 15.08 -17.83 -1.73
C VAL A 198 15.83 -16.50 -1.77
N TYR A 199 15.09 -15.44 -2.08
CA TYR A 199 15.51 -14.05 -1.97
C TYR A 199 14.71 -13.36 -0.85
N PHE A 200 15.39 -12.76 0.12
CA PHE A 200 14.77 -11.99 1.20
C PHE A 200 14.94 -10.49 0.92
N VAL A 201 13.82 -9.79 0.70
CA VAL A 201 13.78 -8.39 0.24
C VAL A 201 13.26 -7.50 1.38
N TYR A 202 14.04 -6.49 1.78
CA TYR A 202 13.72 -5.62 2.95
C TYR A 202 14.40 -4.25 2.91
N ASN A 203 13.96 -3.32 3.77
CA ASN A 203 14.33 -1.90 3.71
C ASN A 203 14.97 -1.33 5.00
N ASN A 204 15.55 -2.18 5.83
CA ASN A 204 16.36 -1.75 6.99
C ASN A 204 17.82 -2.19 6.86
N PRO A 205 18.78 -1.45 7.49
CA PRO A 205 20.17 -1.87 7.54
C PRO A 205 20.35 -3.25 8.17
N ASP A 206 21.24 -4.05 7.58
CA ASP A 206 21.53 -5.43 8.04
C ASP A 206 21.96 -5.47 9.50
N ASP A 207 22.89 -4.60 9.88
CA ASP A 207 23.48 -4.52 11.21
C ASP A 207 22.44 -4.20 12.30
N ILE A 208 21.47 -3.34 11.97
CA ILE A 208 20.37 -3.02 12.88
C ILE A 208 19.44 -4.23 13.04
N LEU A 209 18.96 -4.83 11.94
CA LEU A 209 18.04 -5.97 12.01
C LEU A 209 18.66 -7.18 12.70
N VAL A 210 19.89 -7.54 12.32
CA VAL A 210 20.65 -8.63 12.94
C VAL A 210 20.81 -8.38 14.43
N LYS A 211 21.15 -7.16 14.86
CA LYS A 211 21.36 -6.88 16.28
C LYS A 211 20.06 -6.91 17.10
N THR A 212 18.95 -6.42 16.53
CA THR A 212 17.75 -6.08 17.30
C THR A 212 16.58 -7.07 17.16
N VAL A 213 16.54 -7.85 16.07
CA VAL A 213 15.41 -8.74 15.79
C VAL A 213 15.90 -10.16 15.49
N GLU A 214 15.70 -11.07 16.44
CA GLU A 214 16.14 -12.47 16.38
C GLU A 214 15.69 -13.19 15.09
N ARG A 215 14.40 -13.15 14.78
CA ARG A 215 13.85 -13.82 13.59
C ARG A 215 14.40 -13.25 12.28
N SER A 216 14.75 -11.96 12.25
CA SER A 216 15.40 -11.33 11.09
C SER A 216 16.84 -11.80 10.97
N ARG A 217 17.59 -11.87 12.08
CA ARG A 217 18.95 -12.42 12.11
C ARG A 217 19.01 -13.82 11.50
N GLN A 218 18.11 -14.70 11.92
CA GLN A 218 18.06 -16.09 11.45
C GLN A 218 17.94 -16.20 9.93
N VAL A 219 17.16 -15.32 9.30
CA VAL A 219 16.96 -15.32 7.84
C VAL A 219 18.11 -14.60 7.12
N ILE A 220 18.61 -13.51 7.69
CA ILE A 220 19.66 -12.66 7.08
C ILE A 220 21.04 -13.33 7.11
N GLU A 221 21.32 -14.16 8.12
CA GLU A 221 22.60 -14.85 8.27
C GLU A 221 22.62 -16.26 7.65
N ASP A 222 21.47 -16.79 7.20
CA ASP A 222 21.42 -18.10 6.56
C ASP A 222 21.99 -18.04 5.13
N PRO A 223 23.08 -18.75 4.82
CA PRO A 223 23.73 -18.68 3.51
C PRO A 223 22.88 -19.26 2.36
N ARG A 224 21.79 -19.97 2.66
CA ARG A 224 20.86 -20.50 1.66
C ARG A 224 19.86 -19.44 1.19
N ILE A 225 19.72 -18.35 1.96
CA ILE A 225 18.81 -17.24 1.67
C ILE A 225 19.64 -16.06 1.18
N GLU A 226 19.30 -15.55 -0.01
CA GLU A 226 20.02 -14.43 -0.59
C GLU A 226 19.33 -13.11 -0.28
N LYS A 227 20.10 -12.11 0.16
CA LYS A 227 19.54 -10.83 0.61
C LYS A 227 19.41 -9.83 -0.54
N ILE A 228 18.33 -9.05 -0.50
CA ILE A 228 18.13 -7.87 -1.33
C ILE A 228 17.76 -6.72 -0.39
N ASN A 229 18.79 -6.05 0.14
CA ASN A 229 18.62 -4.89 1.01
C ASN A 229 18.37 -3.62 0.15
N LEU A 230 17.17 -3.08 0.29
CA LEU A 230 16.67 -1.89 -0.41
C LEU A 230 16.42 -0.72 0.56
N THR A 231 17.25 -0.59 1.60
CA THR A 231 17.15 0.53 2.56
C THR A 231 17.24 1.88 1.84
N THR A 232 16.14 2.65 1.88
CA THR A 232 16.04 4.00 1.31
C THR A 232 16.35 5.08 2.35
N GLY A 233 15.89 4.88 3.58
CA GLY A 233 15.85 5.91 4.61
C GLY A 233 14.57 5.81 5.45
N PRO A 234 14.34 6.76 6.36
CA PRO A 234 13.05 6.91 7.05
C PRO A 234 11.90 7.21 6.08
N MET A 235 10.67 6.89 6.47
CA MET A 235 9.49 7.13 5.62
C MET A 235 9.00 8.58 5.76
N ALA A 236 8.40 9.13 4.69
CA ALA A 236 7.87 10.51 4.70
C ALA A 236 6.84 10.75 5.82
N ILE A 237 6.02 9.73 6.13
CA ILE A 237 5.27 9.61 7.37
C ILE A 237 5.95 8.51 8.19
N THR A 238 6.35 8.80 9.42
CA THR A 238 7.07 7.88 10.30
C THR A 238 6.35 6.54 10.38
N GLY A 239 7.00 5.42 10.05
CA GLY A 239 6.40 4.07 10.09
C GLY A 239 5.46 3.71 8.93
N SER A 240 5.22 4.62 7.97
CA SER A 240 4.34 4.38 6.81
C SER A 240 5.11 3.72 5.66
N THR A 241 5.39 2.42 5.80
CA THR A 241 6.20 1.65 4.84
C THR A 241 5.53 1.43 3.47
N ARG A 242 4.22 1.69 3.34
CA ARG A 242 3.50 1.78 2.06
C ARG A 242 4.05 2.84 1.11
N MET A 243 4.89 3.75 1.61
CA MET A 243 5.49 4.84 0.84
C MET A 243 6.82 4.39 0.21
N GLN A 244 7.95 4.95 0.62
CA GLN A 244 9.24 4.76 -0.05
C GLN A 244 9.68 3.29 -0.10
N ALA A 245 9.52 2.55 1.00
CA ALA A 245 10.00 1.16 1.13
C ALA A 245 9.38 0.22 0.07
N THR A 246 8.06 0.25 -0.11
CA THR A 246 7.39 -0.57 -1.14
C THR A 246 7.55 -0.01 -2.55
N THR A 247 7.79 1.29 -2.72
CA THR A 247 8.04 1.87 -4.05
C THR A 247 9.41 1.42 -4.60
N ILE A 248 10.47 1.40 -3.78
CA ILE A 248 11.77 0.88 -4.25
C ILE A 248 11.72 -0.63 -4.54
N GLN A 249 10.95 -1.40 -3.76
CA GLN A 249 10.75 -2.83 -4.03
C GLN A 249 10.03 -3.05 -5.36
N LEU A 250 8.99 -2.25 -5.66
CA LEU A 250 8.31 -2.27 -6.96
C LEU A 250 9.28 -1.99 -8.11
N CYS A 251 10.08 -0.92 -8.01
CA CYS A 251 11.06 -0.57 -9.05
C CYS A 251 12.04 -1.72 -9.30
N VAL A 252 12.68 -2.23 -8.25
CA VAL A 252 13.70 -3.28 -8.37
C VAL A 252 13.13 -4.58 -8.93
N LEU A 253 11.96 -5.02 -8.43
CA LEU A 253 11.37 -6.29 -8.86
C LEU A 253 10.82 -6.21 -10.28
N LEU A 254 10.28 -5.06 -10.71
CA LEU A 254 9.88 -4.85 -12.10
C LEU A 254 11.08 -4.75 -13.04
N THR A 255 12.19 -4.15 -12.63
CA THR A 255 13.45 -4.18 -13.41
C THR A 255 13.92 -5.62 -13.64
N VAL A 256 13.88 -6.46 -12.60
CA VAL A 256 14.23 -7.89 -12.73
C VAL A 256 13.27 -8.60 -13.67
N LEU A 257 11.95 -8.41 -13.51
CA LEU A 257 10.95 -9.04 -14.37
C LEU A 257 11.05 -8.57 -15.83
N GLU A 258 11.37 -7.30 -16.06
CA GLU A 258 11.60 -6.72 -17.40
C GLU A 258 12.79 -7.41 -18.10
N ILE A 259 13.90 -7.61 -17.40
CA ILE A 259 15.06 -8.37 -17.92
C ILE A 259 14.65 -9.81 -18.26
N VAL A 260 13.85 -10.45 -17.38
CA VAL A 260 13.36 -11.82 -17.60
C VAL A 260 12.50 -11.89 -18.86
N VAL A 261 11.53 -10.99 -19.04
CA VAL A 261 10.66 -11.04 -20.24
C VAL A 261 11.46 -10.78 -21.52
N ARG A 262 12.36 -9.78 -21.55
CA ARG A 262 13.23 -9.51 -22.71
C ARG A 262 14.09 -10.73 -23.08
N ARG A 263 14.61 -11.47 -22.09
CA ARG A 263 15.39 -12.71 -22.30
C ARG A 263 14.57 -13.90 -22.77
N LEU A 264 13.30 -14.00 -22.34
CA LEU A 264 12.42 -15.11 -22.74
C LEU A 264 11.85 -14.89 -24.14
N THR A 265 11.51 -13.66 -24.49
CA THR A 265 10.95 -13.31 -25.81
C THR A 265 12.02 -13.00 -26.85
N TRP A 266 13.27 -12.79 -26.42
CA TRP A 266 14.37 -12.30 -27.27
C TRP A 266 14.05 -10.95 -27.92
N GLN A 267 13.21 -10.15 -27.26
CA GLN A 267 12.86 -8.79 -27.68
C GLN A 267 13.69 -7.77 -26.91
N LEU A 268 14.23 -6.79 -27.64
CA LEU A 268 15.06 -5.72 -27.09
C LEU A 268 16.32 -6.23 -26.36
N ASP A 269 17.24 -5.32 -26.06
CA ASP A 269 18.42 -5.67 -25.28
C ASP A 269 18.05 -5.70 -23.78
N PRO A 270 18.20 -6.84 -23.07
CA PRO A 270 17.97 -6.91 -21.63
C PRO A 270 19.02 -6.16 -20.80
N THR A 271 20.22 -5.91 -21.33
CA THR A 271 21.31 -5.27 -20.59
C THR A 271 21.10 -3.77 -20.40
N THR A 272 20.25 -3.15 -21.22
CA THR A 272 19.94 -1.72 -21.13
C THR A 272 18.89 -1.39 -20.06
N VAL A 273 18.14 -2.40 -19.59
CA VAL A 273 16.98 -2.21 -18.71
C VAL A 273 17.29 -1.39 -17.45
N PRO A 274 18.36 -1.65 -16.67
CA PRO A 274 18.62 -0.87 -15.47
C PRO A 274 18.85 0.62 -15.74
N ALA A 275 19.59 0.94 -16.80
CA ALA A 275 19.91 2.31 -17.20
C ALA A 275 18.69 3.03 -17.78
N GLU A 276 17.91 2.35 -18.63
CA GLU A 276 16.66 2.86 -19.20
C GLU A 276 15.64 3.17 -18.09
N PHE A 277 15.43 2.23 -17.17
CA PHE A 277 14.53 2.40 -16.04
C PHE A 277 15.00 3.53 -15.12
N LEU A 278 16.30 3.66 -14.85
CA LEU A 278 16.82 4.77 -14.04
C LEU A 278 16.55 6.12 -14.72
N SER A 279 16.80 6.23 -16.02
CA SER A 279 16.55 7.46 -16.78
C SER A 279 15.08 7.84 -16.72
N ALA A 280 14.19 6.90 -17.03
CA ALA A 280 12.76 7.13 -16.99
C ALA A 280 12.25 7.41 -15.56
N LEU A 281 12.78 6.74 -14.53
CA LEU A 281 12.40 7.01 -13.14
C LEU A 281 12.78 8.43 -12.69
N ASN A 282 13.96 8.92 -13.09
CA ASN A 282 14.37 10.31 -12.84
C ASN A 282 13.42 11.31 -13.52
N GLU A 283 13.07 11.06 -14.79
CA GLU A 283 12.14 11.92 -15.52
C GLU A 283 10.73 11.89 -14.90
N MET A 284 10.22 10.71 -14.54
CA MET A 284 8.91 10.57 -13.89
C MET A 284 8.86 11.32 -12.56
N HIS A 285 9.91 11.17 -11.74
CA HIS A 285 10.02 11.88 -10.46
C HIS A 285 10.08 13.41 -10.66
N SER A 286 10.82 13.88 -11.66
CA SER A 286 10.87 15.29 -12.05
C SER A 286 9.49 15.80 -12.50
N ASN A 287 8.77 15.03 -13.33
CA ASN A 287 7.45 15.37 -13.82
C ASN A 287 6.42 15.50 -12.68
N LEU A 288 6.45 14.59 -11.70
CA LEU A 288 5.60 14.64 -10.50
C LEU A 288 5.85 15.89 -9.64
N ARG A 289 7.08 16.42 -9.66
CA ARG A 289 7.49 17.64 -8.96
C ARG A 289 7.35 18.91 -9.79
N SER A 290 6.85 18.80 -11.02
CA SER A 290 6.61 19.97 -11.84
C SER A 290 5.51 20.86 -11.20
N GLU A 291 5.68 22.17 -11.32
CA GLU A 291 4.70 23.14 -10.79
C GLU A 291 3.28 22.88 -11.29
N LYS A 292 3.13 22.42 -12.55
CA LYS A 292 1.84 22.08 -13.15
C LYS A 292 1.18 20.90 -12.42
N VAL A 293 1.91 19.81 -12.19
CA VAL A 293 1.39 18.62 -11.50
C VAL A 293 1.09 18.94 -10.04
N LEU A 294 2.01 19.60 -9.34
CA LEU A 294 1.83 19.94 -7.92
C LEU A 294 0.64 20.86 -7.68
N SER A 295 0.46 21.89 -8.53
CA SER A 295 -0.66 22.83 -8.41
C SER A 295 -2.01 22.13 -8.66
N ALA A 296 -2.09 21.30 -9.71
CA ALA A 296 -3.29 20.52 -10.00
C ALA A 296 -3.59 19.50 -8.89
N LEU A 297 -2.57 18.78 -8.40
CA LEU A 297 -2.70 17.79 -7.35
C LEU A 297 -3.12 18.43 -6.02
N ALA A 298 -2.63 19.63 -5.70
CA ALA A 298 -3.08 20.40 -4.54
C ALA A 298 -4.59 20.73 -4.62
N GLY A 299 -5.09 21.03 -5.82
CA GLY A 299 -6.52 21.20 -6.08
C GLY A 299 -7.31 19.91 -5.79
N LEU A 300 -6.79 18.75 -6.18
CA LEU A 300 -7.43 17.46 -5.93
C LEU A 300 -7.38 17.05 -4.45
N VAL A 301 -6.27 17.32 -3.74
CA VAL A 301 -6.18 17.19 -2.28
C VAL A 301 -7.23 18.06 -1.59
N SER A 302 -7.39 19.31 -2.02
CA SER A 302 -8.38 20.23 -1.44
C SER A 302 -9.81 19.75 -1.66
N LEU A 303 -10.10 19.20 -2.85
CA LEU A 303 -11.39 18.58 -3.17
C LEU A 303 -11.65 17.40 -2.24
N GLU A 304 -10.70 16.46 -2.13
CA GLU A 304 -10.87 15.26 -1.32
C GLU A 304 -10.96 15.57 0.18
N GLU A 305 -10.16 16.52 0.67
CA GLU A 305 -10.28 17.07 2.03
C GLU A 305 -11.70 17.60 2.28
N SER A 306 -12.21 18.43 1.38
CA SER A 306 -13.55 19.03 1.51
C SER A 306 -14.63 17.95 1.57
N VAL A 307 -14.58 16.97 0.68
CA VAL A 307 -15.53 15.83 0.65
C VAL A 307 -15.55 15.13 2.01
N TYR A 308 -14.38 14.76 2.53
CA TYR A 308 -14.31 14.04 3.82
C TYR A 308 -14.71 14.89 5.02
N ARG A 309 -14.38 16.19 5.04
CA ARG A 309 -14.82 17.10 6.12
C ARG A 309 -16.34 17.26 6.20
N HIS A 310 -17.04 17.17 5.07
CA HIS A 310 -18.50 17.24 5.02
C HIS A 310 -19.19 15.88 5.26
N GLY A 311 -18.45 14.85 5.66
CA GLY A 311 -18.98 13.50 5.85
C GLY A 311 -19.45 12.85 4.54
N LYS A 312 -18.91 13.30 3.41
CA LYS A 312 -19.20 12.82 2.06
C LYS A 312 -18.13 11.84 1.61
N LYS A 313 -18.34 11.25 0.42
CA LYS A 313 -17.53 10.14 -0.05
C LYS A 313 -17.00 10.33 -1.46
N ASN A 314 -15.92 9.63 -1.76
CA ASN A 314 -15.32 9.59 -3.08
C ASN A 314 -15.52 8.21 -3.72
N ASN A 315 -15.81 8.19 -5.02
CA ASN A 315 -15.73 7.01 -5.86
C ASN A 315 -14.58 7.19 -6.86
N TYR A 316 -13.60 6.29 -6.80
CA TYR A 316 -12.55 6.20 -7.79
C TYR A 316 -12.98 5.30 -8.95
N PHE A 317 -12.63 5.70 -10.16
CA PHE A 317 -12.84 4.92 -11.38
C PHE A 317 -11.48 4.67 -12.03
N ALA A 318 -11.08 3.41 -12.12
CA ALA A 318 -9.82 3.01 -12.75
C ALA A 318 -10.03 1.67 -13.48
N ASN A 319 -9.17 1.36 -14.44
CA ASN A 319 -9.18 0.05 -15.07
C ASN A 319 -7.79 -0.59 -14.97
N ARG A 320 -6.83 -0.17 -15.82
CA ARG A 320 -5.43 -0.63 -15.77
C ARG A 320 -4.78 -0.47 -14.39
N PHE A 321 -5.11 0.62 -13.68
CA PHE A 321 -4.57 0.96 -12.36
C PHE A 321 -5.41 0.46 -11.17
N GLY A 322 -6.33 -0.49 -11.37
CA GLY A 322 -7.23 -0.97 -10.31
C GLY A 322 -6.50 -1.46 -9.04
N ILE A 323 -5.44 -2.26 -9.19
CA ILE A 323 -4.64 -2.73 -8.04
C ILE A 323 -3.91 -1.57 -7.35
N ASP A 324 -3.38 -0.59 -8.10
CA ASP A 324 -2.71 0.58 -7.55
C ASP A 324 -3.67 1.39 -6.65
N VAL A 325 -4.90 1.62 -7.13
CA VAL A 325 -5.94 2.33 -6.39
C VAL A 325 -6.39 1.54 -5.16
N LEU A 326 -6.63 0.23 -5.28
CA LEU A 326 -6.96 -0.62 -4.13
C LEU A 326 -5.84 -0.62 -3.09
N THR A 327 -4.58 -0.63 -3.54
CA THR A 327 -3.42 -0.61 -2.64
C THR A 327 -3.38 0.67 -1.83
N ASP A 328 -3.48 1.84 -2.46
CA ASP A 328 -3.51 3.11 -1.72
C ASP A 328 -4.73 3.19 -0.81
N THR A 329 -5.95 2.97 -1.35
CA THR A 329 -7.20 3.17 -0.60
C THR A 329 -7.36 2.21 0.58
N THR A 330 -6.95 0.95 0.43
CA THR A 330 -7.03 -0.03 1.53
C THR A 330 -6.04 0.30 2.64
N GLU A 331 -4.86 0.79 2.32
CA GLU A 331 -3.83 1.16 3.31
C GLU A 331 -4.15 2.43 4.09
N ARG A 332 -5.13 3.25 3.63
CA ARG A 332 -5.60 4.41 4.40
C ARG A 332 -6.27 4.00 5.73
N SER A 333 -6.87 2.80 5.78
CA SER A 333 -7.57 2.34 6.99
C SER A 333 -6.60 2.03 8.14
N PRO A 334 -5.60 1.14 8.00
CA PRO A 334 -4.65 0.89 9.08
C PRO A 334 -3.69 2.07 9.35
N THR A 335 -3.41 2.92 8.35
CA THR A 335 -2.49 4.07 8.50
C THR A 335 -3.14 5.26 9.22
N PHE A 336 -4.39 5.60 8.86
CA PHE A 336 -5.03 6.83 9.33
C PHE A 336 -6.32 6.59 10.10
N CYS A 337 -6.67 5.33 10.40
CA CYS A 337 -7.93 4.92 11.02
C CYS A 337 -9.16 5.47 10.28
N THR A 338 -9.16 5.31 8.96
CA THR A 338 -10.35 5.56 8.13
C THR A 338 -11.24 4.32 8.08
N PRO A 339 -12.57 4.47 7.91
CA PRO A 339 -13.47 3.34 7.74
C PRO A 339 -12.99 2.43 6.60
N PRO A 340 -12.81 1.11 6.84
CA PRO A 340 -12.39 0.18 5.81
C PRO A 340 -13.46 0.04 4.73
N PHE A 341 -13.14 -0.69 3.66
CA PHE A 341 -14.14 -1.00 2.65
C PHE A 341 -15.31 -1.76 3.27
N ARG A 342 -16.52 -1.37 2.87
CA ARG A 342 -17.79 -1.90 3.35
C ARG A 342 -18.36 -2.88 2.34
N LYS A 343 -18.86 -4.02 2.84
CA LYS A 343 -19.58 -5.00 2.03
C LYS A 343 -20.95 -4.41 1.64
N PHE A 344 -21.45 -4.70 0.44
CA PHE A 344 -22.70 -4.07 -0.04
C PHE A 344 -23.92 -4.37 0.84
N ASP A 345 -23.90 -5.51 1.53
CA ASP A 345 -24.97 -6.03 2.39
C ASP A 345 -24.73 -5.79 3.88
N ASP A 346 -23.63 -5.12 4.26
CA ASP A 346 -23.35 -4.76 5.65
C ASP A 346 -23.97 -3.39 5.99
N THR A 347 -25.11 -3.44 6.66
CA THR A 347 -25.86 -2.25 7.09
C THR A 347 -25.35 -1.63 8.38
N THR A 348 -24.40 -2.28 9.06
CA THR A 348 -23.88 -1.86 10.37
C THR A 348 -22.54 -1.17 10.28
N ALA A 349 -21.71 -1.57 9.32
CA ALA A 349 -20.40 -0.96 9.12
C ALA A 349 -20.49 0.49 8.63
N ALA A 350 -19.59 1.32 9.14
CA ALA A 350 -19.42 2.69 8.68
C ALA A 350 -19.17 2.74 7.17
N GLU A 351 -19.72 3.76 6.51
CA GLU A 351 -19.51 3.96 5.08
C GLU A 351 -18.03 4.27 4.81
N SER A 352 -17.41 3.51 3.89
CA SER A 352 -16.05 3.74 3.44
C SER A 352 -15.94 5.15 2.86
N TRP A 353 -14.82 5.83 3.10
CA TRP A 353 -14.64 7.18 2.55
C TRP A 353 -14.33 7.18 1.05
N ALA A 354 -13.59 6.17 0.60
CA ALA A 354 -13.28 5.92 -0.81
C ALA A 354 -13.72 4.51 -1.21
N PHE A 355 -14.04 4.31 -2.50
CA PHE A 355 -14.28 2.99 -3.09
C PHE A 355 -13.86 2.99 -4.56
N LEU A 356 -13.40 1.84 -5.09
CA LEU A 356 -13.00 1.69 -6.49
C LEU A 356 -14.08 0.97 -7.30
N TYR A 357 -14.34 1.48 -8.51
CA TYR A 357 -15.07 0.76 -9.55
C TYR A 357 -14.24 0.59 -10.83
N VAL A 358 -14.42 -0.54 -11.52
CA VAL A 358 -13.75 -0.91 -12.77
C VAL A 358 -14.78 -1.21 -13.89
N PRO A 359 -14.41 -1.18 -15.19
CA PRO A 359 -15.35 -1.22 -16.33
C PRO A 359 -15.90 -2.62 -16.64
N TYR A 360 -16.27 -3.40 -15.64
CA TYR A 360 -16.78 -4.76 -15.81
C TYR A 360 -18.20 -4.89 -15.25
N PRO A 361 -19.11 -5.60 -15.94
CA PRO A 361 -20.53 -5.60 -15.60
C PRO A 361 -20.80 -6.09 -14.19
N ASP A 362 -20.08 -7.12 -13.76
CA ASP A 362 -20.20 -7.74 -12.45
C ASP A 362 -18.84 -7.83 -11.74
N SER A 363 -18.89 -8.06 -10.43
CA SER A 363 -17.70 -8.04 -9.58
C SER A 363 -16.84 -9.30 -9.74
N GLU A 364 -17.40 -10.42 -10.17
CA GLU A 364 -16.63 -11.63 -10.44
C GLU A 364 -15.69 -11.40 -11.65
N THR A 365 -16.26 -10.88 -12.75
CA THR A 365 -15.50 -10.51 -13.94
C THR A 365 -14.50 -9.39 -13.64
N ALA A 366 -14.88 -8.42 -12.81
CA ALA A 366 -13.99 -7.34 -12.35
C ALA A 366 -12.76 -7.87 -11.59
N TRP A 367 -12.96 -8.75 -10.60
CA TRP A 367 -11.88 -9.35 -9.83
C TRP A 367 -10.95 -10.18 -10.72
N ARG A 368 -11.52 -11.01 -11.60
CA ARG A 368 -10.76 -11.79 -12.59
C ARG A 368 -9.94 -10.89 -13.50
N HIS A 369 -10.49 -9.74 -13.91
CA HIS A 369 -9.77 -8.79 -14.74
C HIS A 369 -8.55 -8.19 -14.02
N ILE A 370 -8.73 -7.63 -12.83
CA ILE A 370 -7.62 -6.93 -12.15
C ILE A 370 -6.54 -7.89 -11.65
N LEU A 371 -6.93 -9.11 -11.24
CA LEU A 371 -5.98 -10.16 -10.83
C LEU A 371 -5.34 -10.89 -12.03
N LYS A 372 -5.96 -10.79 -13.22
CA LYS A 372 -5.58 -11.52 -14.45
C LYS A 372 -5.66 -13.05 -14.29
N ARG A 373 -6.39 -13.53 -13.27
CA ARG A 373 -6.67 -14.95 -12.94
C ARG A 373 -7.91 -15.03 -12.04
N GLU A 374 -8.40 -16.24 -11.79
CA GLU A 374 -9.41 -16.46 -10.74
C GLU A 374 -8.90 -16.00 -9.36
N PRO A 375 -9.77 -15.43 -8.51
CA PRO A 375 -9.45 -15.11 -7.12
C PRO A 375 -9.04 -16.35 -6.30
N GLN A 376 -8.03 -16.18 -5.46
CA GLN A 376 -7.45 -17.19 -4.58
C GLN A 376 -7.41 -16.64 -3.15
N CYS A 377 -8.49 -16.89 -2.42
CA CYS A 377 -8.62 -16.58 -1.00
C CYS A 377 -8.17 -17.77 -0.13
N VAL A 378 -7.86 -17.51 1.14
CA VAL A 378 -7.50 -18.57 2.09
C VAL A 378 -8.72 -19.43 2.41
N GLN A 379 -8.57 -20.75 2.27
CA GLN A 379 -9.57 -21.74 2.63
C GLN A 379 -8.88 -22.89 3.38
N TRP A 380 -8.88 -22.83 4.71
CA TRP A 380 -8.31 -23.87 5.57
C TRP A 380 -9.37 -24.41 6.51
N THR A 381 -9.22 -25.67 6.90
CA THR A 381 -10.05 -26.33 7.91
C THR A 381 -9.63 -25.91 9.33
N GLU A 382 -10.54 -26.02 10.29
CA GLU A 382 -10.22 -25.73 11.70
C GLU A 382 -9.07 -26.61 12.21
N ASP A 383 -9.02 -27.88 11.80
CA ASP A 383 -7.96 -28.81 12.18
C ASP A 383 -6.59 -28.41 11.64
N GLU A 384 -6.52 -27.90 10.40
CA GLU A 384 -5.28 -27.34 9.85
C GLU A 384 -4.83 -26.11 10.66
N VAL A 385 -5.76 -25.21 10.98
CA VAL A 385 -5.47 -24.02 11.79
C VAL A 385 -4.98 -24.42 13.18
N ARG A 386 -5.66 -25.35 13.84
CA ARG A 386 -5.31 -25.89 15.17
C ARG A 386 -3.91 -26.48 15.21
N LYS A 387 -3.49 -27.20 14.16
CA LYS A 387 -2.13 -27.73 14.03
C LYS A 387 -1.07 -26.63 13.92
N MET A 388 -1.40 -25.47 13.34
CA MET A 388 -0.46 -24.36 13.13
C MET A 388 -0.34 -23.42 14.33
N VAL A 389 -1.45 -23.11 15.02
CA VAL A 389 -1.46 -22.08 16.09
C VAL A 389 -1.74 -22.62 17.48
N GLY A 390 -2.03 -23.91 17.61
CA GLY A 390 -2.38 -24.57 18.86
C GLY A 390 -3.83 -24.33 19.30
N GLU A 391 -4.25 -25.11 20.30
CA GLU A 391 -5.64 -25.17 20.80
C GLU A 391 -6.21 -23.80 21.21
N GLU A 392 -5.42 -23.01 21.93
CA GLU A 392 -5.86 -21.73 22.51
C GLU A 392 -6.22 -20.68 21.46
N LYS A 393 -5.52 -20.67 20.32
CA LYS A 393 -5.68 -19.65 19.27
C LYS A 393 -6.54 -20.15 18.11
N ALA A 394 -6.75 -21.46 17.98
CA ALA A 394 -7.38 -22.09 16.82
C ALA A 394 -8.76 -21.51 16.51
N ALA A 395 -9.66 -21.47 17.51
CA ALA A 395 -11.03 -21.04 17.32
C ALA A 395 -11.11 -19.59 16.80
N HIS A 396 -10.36 -18.66 17.42
CA HIS A 396 -10.36 -17.26 17.01
C HIS A 396 -9.78 -17.07 15.59
N GLN A 397 -8.67 -17.74 15.28
CA GLN A 397 -8.05 -17.64 13.95
C GLN A 397 -8.91 -18.28 12.86
N TYR A 398 -9.59 -19.39 13.17
CA TYR A 398 -10.50 -20.04 12.23
C TYR A 398 -11.73 -19.18 11.93
N GLU A 399 -12.28 -18.44 12.91
CA GLU A 399 -13.34 -17.46 12.66
C GLU A 399 -12.92 -16.34 11.70
N ILE A 400 -11.66 -15.88 11.78
CA ILE A 400 -11.12 -14.91 10.82
C ILE A 400 -11.06 -15.53 9.43
N ILE A 401 -10.51 -16.74 9.30
CA ILE A 401 -10.35 -17.43 8.00
C ILE A 401 -11.69 -17.66 7.30
N LYS A 402 -12.75 -18.00 8.05
CA LYS A 402 -14.10 -18.16 7.48
C LYS A 402 -14.68 -16.88 6.87
N ARG A 403 -14.16 -15.71 7.22
CA ARG A 403 -14.68 -14.39 6.81
C ARG A 403 -13.86 -13.71 5.71
N ILE A 404 -12.84 -14.40 5.19
CA ILE A 404 -11.91 -13.90 4.18
C ILE A 404 -11.88 -14.78 2.92
N GLY A 405 -12.92 -15.60 2.72
CA GLY A 405 -13.07 -16.45 1.54
C GLY A 405 -13.52 -15.69 0.29
N VAL A 406 -13.60 -16.40 -0.85
CA VAL A 406 -14.05 -15.81 -2.13
C VAL A 406 -15.48 -15.27 -2.03
N GLU A 407 -16.37 -15.97 -1.32
CA GLU A 407 -17.75 -15.50 -1.08
C GLU A 407 -17.77 -14.12 -0.39
N ASP A 408 -16.88 -13.92 0.60
CA ASP A 408 -16.75 -12.62 1.27
C ASP A 408 -16.09 -11.56 0.40
N LEU A 409 -15.14 -11.93 -0.45
CA LEU A 409 -14.53 -11.02 -1.43
C LEU A 409 -15.58 -10.50 -2.42
N MET A 410 -16.48 -11.36 -2.89
CA MET A 410 -17.55 -11.00 -3.85
C MET A 410 -18.59 -10.04 -3.27
N ARG A 411 -18.64 -9.89 -1.94
CA ARG A 411 -19.49 -8.89 -1.26
C ARG A 411 -18.89 -7.48 -1.34
N PHE A 412 -17.66 -7.32 -1.80
CA PHE A 412 -17.12 -6.03 -2.20
C PHE A 412 -17.29 -5.83 -3.70
N ARG A 413 -18.36 -5.13 -4.08
CA ARG A 413 -18.76 -5.04 -5.47
C ARG A 413 -17.99 -3.96 -6.22
N ILE A 414 -16.84 -4.32 -6.78
CA ILE A 414 -15.97 -3.40 -7.54
C ILE A 414 -16.37 -3.27 -9.03
N GLY A 415 -17.29 -4.09 -9.53
CA GLY A 415 -17.84 -3.97 -10.88
C GLY A 415 -18.94 -2.90 -10.98
N LEU A 416 -19.48 -2.70 -12.18
CA LEU A 416 -20.58 -1.77 -12.46
C LEU A 416 -21.84 -2.12 -11.65
N ASN A 417 -22.04 -3.41 -11.33
CA ASN A 417 -23.11 -3.88 -10.45
C ASN A 417 -23.05 -3.32 -9.01
N GLY A 418 -21.91 -2.79 -8.57
CA GLY A 418 -21.76 -2.14 -7.27
C GLY A 418 -22.08 -0.66 -7.23
N ILE A 419 -22.09 0.02 -8.39
CA ILE A 419 -22.38 1.46 -8.47
C ILE A 419 -23.74 1.83 -7.84
N PRO A 420 -24.84 1.07 -8.06
CA PRO A 420 -26.11 1.34 -7.41
C PRO A 420 -26.09 1.22 -5.88
N ASP A 421 -25.16 0.47 -5.30
CA ASP A 421 -25.04 0.29 -3.84
C ASP A 421 -24.40 1.52 -3.16
N ARG A 422 -23.80 2.42 -3.96
CA ARG A 422 -23.11 3.62 -3.49
C ARG A 422 -23.32 4.81 -4.45
N PRO A 423 -24.57 5.28 -4.59
CA PRO A 423 -24.88 6.38 -5.49
C PRO A 423 -24.16 7.65 -5.04
N LEU A 424 -23.79 8.47 -6.02
CA LEU A 424 -23.24 9.80 -5.80
C LEU A 424 -24.37 10.82 -5.63
N GLY A 425 -24.13 11.84 -4.82
CA GLY A 425 -24.98 13.01 -4.69
C GLY A 425 -24.20 14.29 -4.40
N PRO A 426 -24.90 15.39 -4.08
CA PRO A 426 -24.26 16.67 -3.78
C PRO A 426 -23.25 16.56 -2.63
N GLY A 427 -22.04 17.07 -2.88
CA GLY A 427 -20.91 17.05 -1.96
C GLY A 427 -20.05 15.78 -1.99
N ASP A 428 -20.49 14.71 -2.67
CA ASP A 428 -19.63 13.57 -2.98
C ASP A 428 -18.66 13.92 -4.13
N SER A 429 -17.71 13.03 -4.43
CA SER A 429 -16.84 13.17 -5.59
C SER A 429 -16.67 11.88 -6.40
N ALA A 430 -16.33 12.07 -7.68
CA ALA A 430 -15.89 11.04 -8.61
C ALA A 430 -14.52 11.39 -9.17
N VAL A 431 -13.55 10.49 -9.04
CA VAL A 431 -12.19 10.69 -9.57
C VAL A 431 -11.83 9.56 -10.54
N ALA A 432 -11.66 9.89 -11.82
CA ALA A 432 -11.15 8.96 -12.81
C ALA A 432 -9.63 8.94 -12.82
N ILE A 433 -9.02 7.74 -12.88
CA ILE A 433 -7.57 7.55 -12.98
C ILE A 433 -7.32 6.76 -14.26
N VAL A 434 -6.75 7.44 -15.24
CA VAL A 434 -6.76 7.02 -16.65
C VAL A 434 -5.33 6.91 -17.15
N ASP A 435 -5.03 5.77 -17.78
CA ASP A 435 -3.84 5.56 -18.58
C ASP A 435 -4.07 6.01 -20.02
N GLU A 436 -3.03 6.49 -20.72
CA GLU A 436 -3.18 6.92 -22.11
C GLU A 436 -3.68 5.81 -23.05
N THR A 437 -3.41 4.53 -22.75
CA THR A 437 -3.93 3.41 -23.55
C THR A 437 -5.45 3.24 -23.40
N GLU A 438 -6.06 3.91 -22.43
CA GLU A 438 -7.49 3.93 -22.13
C GLU A 438 -8.11 5.30 -22.42
N ARG A 439 -7.39 6.18 -23.14
CA ARG A 439 -7.82 7.54 -23.46
C ARG A 439 -9.19 7.59 -24.13
N ASP A 440 -9.49 6.66 -25.04
CA ASP A 440 -10.77 6.66 -25.76
C ASP A 440 -11.96 6.39 -24.81
N GLU A 441 -11.76 5.66 -23.70
CA GLU A 441 -12.77 5.47 -22.64
C GLU A 441 -13.08 6.76 -21.84
N LEU A 442 -12.20 7.76 -21.93
CA LEU A 442 -12.38 9.09 -21.36
C LEU A 442 -12.95 10.08 -22.38
N LEU A 443 -12.43 10.07 -23.61
CA LEU A 443 -12.77 11.08 -24.62
C LEU A 443 -14.09 10.81 -25.33
N CYS A 444 -14.42 9.54 -25.59
CA CYS A 444 -15.62 9.19 -26.34
C CYS A 444 -16.87 9.16 -25.45
N GLU A 445 -17.98 9.66 -26.00
CA GLU A 445 -19.30 9.49 -25.37
C GLU A 445 -19.61 8.00 -25.21
N GLY A 446 -20.10 7.61 -24.03
CA GLY A 446 -20.34 6.20 -23.68
C GLY A 446 -19.11 5.43 -23.21
N GLY A 447 -17.90 6.00 -23.30
CA GLY A 447 -16.71 5.43 -22.65
C GLY A 447 -16.89 5.33 -21.13
N PHE A 448 -16.25 4.36 -20.49
CA PHE A 448 -16.47 4.08 -19.06
C PHE A 448 -16.21 5.31 -18.18
N PHE A 449 -15.02 5.91 -18.29
CA PHE A 449 -14.64 7.06 -17.46
C PHE A 449 -15.55 8.25 -17.75
N ARG A 450 -15.80 8.51 -19.05
CA ARG A 450 -16.69 9.57 -19.50
C ARG A 450 -18.06 9.45 -18.86
N THR A 451 -18.66 8.26 -18.94
CA THR A 451 -19.99 7.97 -18.42
C THR A 451 -20.06 8.19 -16.90
N GLN A 452 -19.05 7.76 -16.14
CA GLN A 452 -19.08 7.90 -14.69
C GLN A 452 -18.91 9.36 -14.24
N LEU A 453 -18.05 10.13 -14.92
CA LEU A 453 -17.89 11.55 -14.60
C LEU A 453 -19.12 12.37 -15.01
N GLU A 454 -19.78 12.04 -16.12
CA GLU A 454 -21.07 12.66 -16.49
C GLU A 454 -22.18 12.34 -15.49
N ARG A 455 -22.25 11.09 -14.99
CA ARG A 455 -23.17 10.72 -13.91
C ARG A 455 -22.91 11.51 -12.63
N ALA A 456 -21.64 11.66 -12.26
CA ALA A 456 -21.26 12.48 -11.10
C ALA A 456 -21.70 13.94 -11.28
N ARG A 457 -21.46 14.52 -12.46
CA ARG A 457 -21.92 15.87 -12.81
C ARG A 457 -23.44 16.00 -12.70
N SER A 458 -24.20 15.07 -13.26
CA SER A 458 -25.67 15.05 -13.16
C SER A 458 -26.18 14.88 -11.72
N ALA A 459 -25.42 14.20 -10.87
CA ALA A 459 -25.73 14.04 -9.45
C ALA A 459 -25.31 15.24 -8.57
N GLY A 460 -24.62 16.24 -9.14
CA GLY A 460 -24.05 17.36 -8.40
C GLY A 460 -22.81 17.00 -7.55
N ALA A 461 -22.17 15.88 -7.85
CA ALA A 461 -20.92 15.45 -7.22
C ALA A 461 -19.71 16.07 -7.93
N GLU A 462 -18.69 16.43 -7.16
CA GLU A 462 -17.43 16.99 -7.66
C GLU A 462 -16.70 16.00 -8.58
N ARG A 463 -15.97 16.51 -9.57
CA ARG A 463 -15.27 15.68 -10.55
C ARG A 463 -13.77 15.92 -10.51
N GLY A 464 -13.01 14.84 -10.52
CA GLY A 464 -11.55 14.84 -10.65
C GLY A 464 -11.09 13.88 -11.74
N LEU A 465 -9.94 14.19 -12.31
CA LEU A 465 -9.25 13.34 -13.28
C LEU A 465 -7.77 13.29 -12.92
N ILE A 466 -7.18 12.10 -12.95
CA ILE A 466 -5.73 11.90 -12.98
C ILE A 466 -5.45 11.17 -14.28
N TYR A 467 -4.74 11.81 -15.20
CA TYR A 467 -4.40 11.25 -16.51
C TYR A 467 -2.89 11.08 -16.62
N PHE A 468 -2.45 9.84 -16.86
CA PHE A 468 -1.06 9.49 -17.11
C PHE A 468 -0.87 9.26 -18.60
N GLY A 469 -0.01 10.06 -19.24
CA GLY A 469 0.26 9.90 -20.66
C GLY A 469 1.50 10.62 -21.12
N ARG A 470 1.99 10.25 -22.31
CA ARG A 470 3.15 10.87 -22.95
C ARG A 470 2.86 12.33 -23.28
N SER A 471 3.92 13.11 -23.46
CA SER A 471 3.85 14.54 -23.80
C SER A 471 2.94 14.85 -25.02
N GLU A 472 2.74 13.90 -25.93
CA GLU A 472 1.87 14.03 -27.10
C GLU A 472 0.38 13.89 -26.78
N SER A 473 0.00 13.07 -25.79
CA SER A 473 -1.41 12.82 -25.43
C SER A 473 -1.93 13.81 -24.38
N ILE A 474 -1.03 14.44 -23.62
CA ILE A 474 -1.37 15.45 -22.59
C ILE A 474 -2.17 16.65 -23.15
N PRO A 475 -1.80 17.29 -24.29
CA PRO A 475 -2.55 18.42 -24.83
C PRO A 475 -4.01 18.09 -25.17
N GLU A 476 -4.27 16.89 -25.68
CA GLU A 476 -5.61 16.41 -26.04
C GLU A 476 -6.47 16.22 -24.80
N ALA A 477 -5.97 15.49 -23.80
CA ALA A 477 -6.66 15.33 -22.51
C ALA A 477 -6.91 16.69 -21.83
N ALA A 478 -5.96 17.63 -21.95
CA ALA A 478 -6.12 18.99 -21.45
C ALA A 478 -7.22 19.78 -22.17
N SER A 479 -7.31 19.68 -23.51
CA SER A 479 -8.36 20.34 -24.28
C SER A 479 -9.72 19.77 -23.94
N PHE A 480 -9.82 18.45 -23.89
CA PHE A 480 -11.02 17.75 -23.47
C PHE A 480 -11.52 18.26 -22.11
N CYS A 481 -10.67 18.30 -21.07
CA CYS A 481 -11.11 18.76 -19.74
C CYS A 481 -11.62 20.20 -19.78
N ARG A 482 -10.91 21.10 -20.49
CA ARG A 482 -11.32 22.51 -20.60
C ARG A 482 -12.63 22.70 -21.36
N GLU A 483 -12.88 21.91 -22.39
CA GLU A 483 -14.05 22.05 -23.26
C GLU A 483 -15.27 21.33 -22.68
N TRP A 484 -15.08 20.14 -22.11
CA TRP A 484 -16.17 19.32 -21.61
C TRP A 484 -16.64 19.70 -20.21
N ASP A 485 -15.70 19.90 -19.27
CA ASP A 485 -16.01 20.19 -17.88
C ASP A 485 -14.90 21.03 -17.23
N PRO A 486 -14.97 22.38 -17.37
CA PRO A 486 -14.01 23.29 -16.75
C PRO A 486 -13.92 23.19 -15.22
N GLU A 487 -14.92 22.61 -14.56
CA GLU A 487 -14.93 22.44 -13.10
C GLU A 487 -14.14 21.20 -12.66
N CYS A 488 -13.93 20.23 -13.57
CA CYS A 488 -13.19 19.01 -13.30
C CYS A 488 -11.74 19.32 -12.88
N LYS A 489 -11.34 18.83 -11.70
CA LYS A 489 -9.97 18.97 -11.19
C LYS A 489 -9.07 17.94 -11.87
N ALA A 490 -8.47 18.34 -12.99
CA ALA A 490 -7.61 17.48 -13.80
C ALA A 490 -6.12 17.62 -13.41
N VAL A 491 -5.51 16.49 -13.05
CA VAL A 491 -4.06 16.31 -12.86
C VAL A 491 -3.53 15.55 -14.07
N LEU A 492 -2.81 16.23 -14.95
CA LEU A 492 -2.22 15.65 -16.14
C LEU A 492 -0.74 15.39 -15.89
N VAL A 493 -0.35 14.11 -15.88
CA VAL A 493 0.99 13.67 -15.49
C VAL A 493 1.75 13.17 -16.72
N PRO A 494 2.77 13.91 -17.18
CA PRO A 494 3.62 13.44 -18.26
C PRO A 494 4.38 12.18 -17.84
N VAL A 495 4.21 11.12 -18.61
CA VAL A 495 4.92 9.85 -18.45
C VAL A 495 6.13 9.83 -19.40
N PRO A 496 7.32 9.39 -18.94
CA PRO A 496 8.51 9.25 -19.78
C PRO A 496 8.27 8.28 -20.94
N ASP A 497 8.82 8.58 -22.11
CA ASP A 497 8.85 7.62 -23.20
C ASP A 497 9.90 6.53 -22.89
N SER A 498 9.49 5.27 -22.92
CA SER A 498 10.39 4.14 -22.68
C SER A 498 9.97 2.92 -23.50
N SER A 499 10.95 2.06 -23.77
CA SER A 499 10.77 0.73 -24.39
C SER A 499 10.55 -0.38 -23.36
N LEU A 500 10.33 -0.04 -22.09
CA LEU A 500 10.03 -1.00 -21.02
C LEU A 500 8.70 -1.70 -21.30
N LEU A 501 8.73 -3.02 -21.47
CA LEU A 501 7.60 -3.85 -21.84
C LEU A 501 6.56 -3.99 -20.71
N LEU A 502 7.00 -3.94 -19.46
CA LEU A 502 6.14 -4.05 -18.27
C LEU A 502 5.65 -2.70 -17.73
N ASP A 503 6.09 -1.60 -18.33
CA ASP A 503 5.71 -0.22 -17.97
C ASP A 503 5.87 0.09 -16.47
N GLY A 504 6.98 -0.37 -15.89
CA GLY A 504 7.18 -0.32 -14.44
C GLY A 504 7.41 1.08 -13.87
N VAL A 505 7.94 2.01 -14.68
CA VAL A 505 8.15 3.40 -14.25
C VAL A 505 6.83 4.14 -14.09
N THR A 506 5.87 3.92 -14.99
CA THR A 506 4.52 4.49 -14.86
C THR A 506 3.83 3.98 -13.59
N ARG A 507 3.93 2.67 -13.31
CA ARG A 507 3.41 2.08 -12.05
C ARG A 507 4.03 2.71 -10.81
N ALA A 508 5.35 2.91 -10.81
CA ALA A 508 6.03 3.59 -9.70
C ALA A 508 5.54 5.03 -9.53
N GLY A 509 5.34 5.76 -10.63
CA GLY A 509 4.83 7.14 -10.59
C GLY A 509 3.37 7.25 -10.15
N VAL A 510 2.49 6.34 -10.60
CA VAL A 510 1.10 6.22 -10.10
C VAL A 510 1.09 6.01 -8.59
N LYS A 511 1.92 5.08 -8.11
CA LYS A 511 2.05 4.78 -6.69
C LYS A 511 2.54 5.99 -5.89
N MET A 512 3.59 6.69 -6.35
CA MET A 512 4.09 7.91 -5.71
C MET A 512 3.00 8.99 -5.64
N LEU A 513 2.29 9.24 -6.75
CA LEU A 513 1.23 10.24 -6.81
C LEU A 513 0.06 9.91 -5.87
N LEU A 514 -0.44 8.67 -5.89
CA LEU A 514 -1.55 8.24 -5.03
C LEU A 514 -1.16 8.30 -3.55
N ASN A 515 0.05 7.85 -3.21
CA ASN A 515 0.58 7.96 -1.86
C ASN A 515 0.68 9.43 -1.40
N ALA A 516 1.13 10.35 -2.27
CA ALA A 516 1.23 11.77 -1.96
C ALA A 516 -0.16 12.42 -1.79
N LEU A 517 -1.09 12.13 -2.70
CA LEU A 517 -2.48 12.59 -2.65
C LEU A 517 -3.13 12.18 -1.33
N SER A 518 -3.20 10.86 -1.07
CA SER A 518 -3.89 10.33 0.11
C SER A 518 -3.24 10.79 1.41
N THR A 519 -1.90 10.82 1.47
CA THR A 519 -1.17 11.27 2.65
C THR A 519 -1.43 12.75 2.90
N CYS A 520 -1.33 13.61 1.88
CA CYS A 520 -1.55 15.04 2.05
C CYS A 520 -3.00 15.33 2.47
N THR A 521 -3.99 14.64 1.88
CA THR A 521 -5.40 14.72 2.32
C THR A 521 -5.55 14.35 3.80
N MET A 522 -4.92 13.27 4.27
CA MET A 522 -5.03 12.84 5.67
C MET A 522 -4.29 13.76 6.64
N VAL A 523 -3.14 14.31 6.22
CA VAL A 523 -2.43 15.35 6.99
C VAL A 523 -3.31 16.59 7.13
N ARG A 524 -3.97 17.01 6.04
CA ARG A 524 -4.90 18.14 6.01
C ARG A 524 -6.12 17.92 6.91
N LEU A 525 -6.60 16.69 7.03
CA LEU A 525 -7.66 16.28 7.97
C LEU A 525 -7.18 16.16 9.43
N GLY A 526 -5.92 16.52 9.72
CA GLY A 526 -5.36 16.45 11.06
C GLY A 526 -5.15 15.02 11.57
N ARG A 527 -4.92 14.06 10.65
CA ARG A 527 -4.56 12.69 11.03
C ARG A 527 -3.09 12.54 11.46
N VAL A 528 -2.29 13.61 11.29
CA VAL A 528 -0.83 13.64 11.47
C VAL A 528 -0.41 14.92 12.22
N MET A 529 0.55 14.81 13.14
CA MET A 529 1.29 15.94 13.75
C MET A 529 2.77 15.86 13.38
N GLY A 530 3.34 16.94 12.83
CA GLY A 530 4.62 16.87 12.13
C GLY A 530 4.54 15.87 10.99
N ASN A 531 5.26 14.76 11.10
CA ASN A 531 5.14 13.56 10.25
C ASN A 531 4.81 12.27 11.05
N TYR A 532 4.20 12.39 12.22
CA TYR A 532 3.78 11.27 13.05
C TYR A 532 2.26 11.08 12.96
N MET A 533 1.82 9.84 12.73
CA MET A 533 0.40 9.49 12.76
C MET A 533 -0.13 9.61 14.18
N ILE A 534 -1.16 10.42 14.41
CA ILE A 534 -1.75 10.56 15.74
C ILE A 534 -2.99 9.68 15.91
N TRP A 535 -3.61 9.27 14.81
CA TRP A 535 -4.71 8.31 14.79
C TRP A 535 -4.16 6.91 14.70
N VAL A 536 -3.70 6.41 15.85
CA VAL A 536 -3.25 5.03 16.03
C VAL A 536 -4.16 4.39 17.07
N VAL A 537 -4.69 3.21 16.77
CA VAL A 537 -5.43 2.39 17.74
C VAL A 537 -4.42 1.45 18.40
N PRO A 538 -4.05 1.64 19.68
CA PRO A 538 -3.06 0.81 20.36
C PRO A 538 -3.68 -0.54 20.78
N SER A 539 -4.11 -1.35 19.80
CA SER A 539 -4.83 -2.62 19.99
C SER A 539 -3.89 -3.80 20.29
N ASN A 540 -2.59 -3.65 20.04
CA ASN A 540 -1.58 -4.68 20.31
C ASN A 540 -0.27 -4.06 20.83
N LEU A 541 0.66 -4.92 21.29
CA LEU A 541 1.92 -4.48 21.91
C LEU A 541 2.81 -3.65 20.98
N LYS A 542 2.84 -3.94 19.66
CA LYS A 542 3.61 -3.16 18.68
C LYS A 542 3.01 -1.76 18.52
N LEU A 543 1.69 -1.64 18.48
CA LEU A 543 0.99 -0.35 18.36
C LEU A 543 1.03 0.48 19.65
N ILE A 544 1.08 -0.17 20.82
CA ILE A 544 1.36 0.52 22.10
C ILE A 544 2.78 1.09 22.12
N ASP A 545 3.79 0.31 21.70
CA ASP A 545 5.17 0.79 21.56
C ASP A 545 5.24 1.99 20.60
N ARG A 546 4.65 1.86 19.40
CA ARG A 546 4.63 2.93 18.40
C ARG A 546 3.97 4.20 18.92
N SER A 547 2.80 4.08 19.56
CA SER A 547 2.08 5.22 20.15
C SER A 547 2.92 5.90 21.24
N THR A 548 3.59 5.10 22.09
CA THR A 548 4.50 5.60 23.14
C THR A 548 5.66 6.39 22.54
N ARG A 549 6.31 5.86 21.49
CA ARG A 549 7.41 6.55 20.79
C ARG A 549 6.94 7.86 20.18
N TYR A 550 5.78 7.88 19.53
CA TYR A 550 5.26 9.10 18.90
C TYR A 550 4.98 10.18 19.95
N ILE A 551 4.37 9.81 21.08
CA ILE A 551 4.15 10.75 22.19
C ILE A 551 5.49 11.27 22.70
N SER A 552 6.47 10.40 22.97
CA SER A 552 7.81 10.80 23.42
C SER A 552 8.47 11.79 22.45
N GLN A 553 8.47 11.49 21.14
CA GLN A 553 9.06 12.36 20.12
C GLN A 553 8.34 13.72 19.98
N LEU A 554 7.01 13.73 20.06
CA LEU A 554 6.21 14.96 19.90
C LEU A 554 6.16 15.85 21.15
N THR A 555 6.56 15.33 22.31
CA THR A 555 6.50 16.02 23.62
C THR A 555 7.86 16.27 24.25
N GLY A 556 8.88 15.47 23.92
CA GLY A 556 10.17 15.47 24.61
C GLY A 556 10.18 14.68 25.93
N LEU A 557 9.08 13.98 26.28
CA LEU A 557 9.03 13.09 27.44
C LEU A 557 9.94 11.86 27.25
N SER A 558 10.40 11.29 28.36
CA SER A 558 11.00 9.95 28.34
C SER A 558 9.99 8.90 27.84
N TYR A 559 10.47 7.73 27.39
CA TYR A 559 9.60 6.67 26.91
C TYR A 559 8.63 6.20 28.00
N GLU A 560 9.10 6.08 29.23
CA GLU A 560 8.32 5.67 30.40
C GLU A 560 7.23 6.70 30.73
N GLU A 561 7.57 7.99 30.74
CA GLU A 561 6.60 9.07 30.99
C GLU A 561 5.57 9.17 29.86
N ALA A 562 6.00 9.01 28.61
CA ALA A 562 5.11 8.96 27.45
C ALA A 562 4.15 7.76 27.50
N ASN A 563 4.62 6.60 27.96
CA ASN A 563 3.80 5.40 28.10
C ASN A 563 2.74 5.57 29.21
N ARG A 564 3.14 6.16 30.33
CA ARG A 564 2.21 6.51 31.43
C ARG A 564 1.12 7.45 30.94
N LEU A 565 1.50 8.49 30.23
CA LEU A 565 0.58 9.44 29.61
C LEU A 565 -0.36 8.77 28.60
N LEU A 566 0.17 7.85 27.77
CA LEU A 566 -0.62 7.06 26.84
C LEU A 566 -1.71 6.27 27.57
N PHE A 567 -1.36 5.52 28.62
CA PHE A 567 -2.33 4.69 29.34
C PHE A 567 -3.39 5.51 30.08
N GLU A 568 -3.07 6.72 30.54
CA GLU A 568 -4.09 7.66 31.04
C GLU A 568 -5.06 8.09 29.94
N SER A 569 -4.54 8.43 28.76
CA SER A 569 -5.38 8.78 27.62
C SER A 569 -6.22 7.60 27.14
N ILE A 570 -5.69 6.36 27.17
CA ILE A 570 -6.44 5.14 26.88
C ILE A 570 -7.61 4.98 27.85
N GLU A 571 -7.36 5.08 29.16
CA GLU A 571 -8.40 4.93 30.18
C GLU A 571 -9.53 5.96 30.00
N TYR A 572 -9.20 7.18 29.62
CA TYR A 572 -10.17 8.24 29.35
C TYR A 572 -11.08 7.95 28.14
N ILE A 573 -10.54 7.34 27.07
CA ILE A 573 -11.32 7.05 25.85
C ILE A 573 -11.99 5.67 25.87
N GLU A 574 -11.49 4.73 26.68
CA GLU A 574 -11.90 3.31 26.67
C GLU A 574 -13.42 3.10 26.86
N PRO A 575 -14.14 3.85 27.73
CA PRO A 575 -15.59 3.72 27.83
C PRO A 575 -16.32 4.05 26.53
N ARG A 576 -15.89 5.10 25.82
CA ARG A 576 -16.47 5.52 24.53
C ARG A 576 -16.09 4.55 23.42
N TRP A 577 -14.85 4.08 23.41
CA TRP A 577 -14.39 3.09 22.45
C TRP A 577 -15.18 1.78 22.56
N LYS A 578 -15.40 1.26 23.78
CA LYS A 578 -16.22 0.04 24.00
C LYS A 578 -17.69 0.22 23.64
N ALA A 579 -18.20 1.45 23.70
CA ALA A 579 -19.57 1.80 23.35
C ALA A 579 -19.75 2.18 21.86
N ASP A 580 -18.70 2.03 21.04
CA ASP A 580 -18.67 2.45 19.62
C ASP A 580 -19.07 3.93 19.42
N GLN A 581 -18.68 4.78 20.37
CA GLN A 581 -18.89 6.22 20.34
C GLN A 581 -17.65 6.93 19.80
N ALA A 582 -17.82 8.14 19.27
CA ALA A 582 -16.70 8.96 18.83
C ALA A 582 -15.73 9.29 19.99
N TYR A 583 -14.43 9.13 19.73
CA TYR A 583 -13.36 9.41 20.69
C TYR A 583 -12.17 10.11 20.01
N PRO A 584 -11.38 10.90 20.74
CA PRO A 584 -10.20 11.57 20.19
C PRO A 584 -9.05 10.59 19.93
N PRO A 585 -8.17 10.89 18.96
CA PRO A 585 -6.99 10.06 18.71
C PRO A 585 -6.07 10.08 19.94
N VAL A 586 -5.74 8.90 20.46
CA VAL A 586 -5.06 8.76 21.76
C VAL A 586 -3.70 9.45 21.80
N VAL A 587 -2.89 9.33 20.73
CA VAL A 587 -1.59 9.99 20.63
C VAL A 587 -1.77 11.51 20.58
N GLY A 588 -2.72 11.99 19.77
CA GLY A 588 -3.00 13.42 19.65
C GLY A 588 -3.46 14.01 20.98
N LEU A 589 -4.38 13.33 21.67
CA LEU A 589 -4.86 13.73 22.99
C LEU A 589 -3.70 13.82 24.00
N SER A 590 -2.87 12.78 24.08
CA SER A 590 -1.70 12.75 24.96
C SER A 590 -0.76 13.94 24.69
N VAL A 591 -0.45 14.21 23.41
CA VAL A 591 0.47 15.30 23.02
C VAL A 591 -0.10 16.67 23.40
N ILE A 592 -1.37 16.95 23.10
CA ILE A 592 -2.01 18.23 23.43
C ILE A 592 -2.11 18.42 24.93
N ARG A 593 -2.49 17.37 25.65
CA ARG A 593 -2.57 17.36 27.12
C ARG A 593 -1.24 17.75 27.75
N HIS A 594 -0.14 17.14 27.32
CA HIS A 594 1.19 17.46 27.84
C HIS A 594 1.65 18.87 27.44
N ARG A 595 1.56 19.20 26.14
CA ARG A 595 2.06 20.47 25.58
C ARG A 595 1.44 21.70 26.23
N TYR A 596 0.15 21.62 26.57
CA TYR A 596 -0.60 22.73 27.14
C TYR A 596 -0.93 22.58 28.63
N LYS A 597 -0.49 21.49 29.27
CA LYS A 597 -0.76 21.19 30.69
C LYS A 597 -2.26 21.20 31.03
N LEU A 598 -3.05 20.52 30.21
CA LEU A 598 -4.51 20.50 30.27
C LEU A 598 -5.05 19.23 30.95
N SER A 599 -6.31 19.28 31.37
CA SER A 599 -7.11 18.06 31.63
C SER A 599 -7.39 17.29 30.33
N ASN A 600 -7.94 16.07 30.43
CA ASN A 600 -8.29 15.29 29.23
C ASN A 600 -9.39 15.96 28.42
N GLU A 601 -10.39 16.53 29.10
CA GLU A 601 -11.53 17.21 28.48
C GLU A 601 -11.10 18.49 27.75
N GLU A 602 -10.27 19.32 28.40
CA GLU A 602 -9.71 20.54 27.78
C GLU A 602 -8.77 20.22 26.61
N ALA A 603 -7.94 19.17 26.76
CA ALA A 603 -7.05 18.72 25.70
C ALA A 603 -7.81 18.18 24.50
N GLU A 604 -8.89 17.45 24.72
CA GLU A 604 -9.79 16.95 23.66
C GLU A 604 -10.43 18.12 22.90
N GLN A 605 -11.02 19.10 23.60
CA GLN A 605 -11.61 20.28 22.98
C GLN A 605 -10.59 21.05 22.13
N ARG A 606 -9.39 21.25 22.67
CA ARG A 606 -8.31 21.93 21.95
C ARG A 606 -7.83 21.14 20.73
N LEU A 607 -7.70 19.82 20.86
CA LEU A 607 -7.30 18.96 19.76
C LEU A 607 -8.27 19.07 18.58
N TRP A 608 -9.58 19.02 18.84
CA TRP A 608 -10.61 19.17 17.82
C TRP A 608 -10.51 20.53 17.11
N GLN A 609 -10.33 21.61 17.87
CA GLN A 609 -10.09 22.95 17.31
C GLN A 609 -8.84 22.99 16.42
N GLU A 610 -7.74 22.34 16.81
CA GLU A 610 -6.48 22.35 16.06
C GLU A 610 -6.50 21.51 14.78
N ILE A 611 -7.38 20.52 14.69
CA ILE A 611 -7.58 19.68 13.49
C ILE A 611 -8.79 20.08 12.65
N GLY A 612 -9.58 21.05 13.12
CA GLY A 612 -10.72 21.63 12.43
C GLY A 612 -11.91 20.67 12.35
N LEU A 613 -12.20 19.97 13.45
CA LEU A 613 -13.35 19.09 13.62
C LEU A 613 -14.27 19.58 14.73
#